data_AF-A0A5B9Y8Q4-F1
#
_entry.id   AF-A0A5B9Y8Q4-F1
#
_cell.length_a   1.000
_cell.length_b   1.000
_cell.length_c   1.000
_cell.angle_alpha   90.00
_cell.angle_beta   90.00
_cell.angle_gamma   90.00
#
_symmetry.space_group_name_H-M   'P 1'
#
loop_
_entity.id
_entity.type
_entity.pdbx_description
1 polymer ?
#
loop_
_entity_poly.entity_id
_entity_poly.type
_entity_poly.pdbx_seq_one_letter_code
_entity_poly.pdbx_strand_id
1 'polypeptide(L)'
;MDFLDLITTDSEQKKRFDKACSADVTPTRIDIDSQTGEFKGSGKTPYIATLRNCSCGDFIRRKHPCKHIYRLAIELGLISCDFQVGRNKNSLESDLNNLLKNAQLLIYNLCYLNIYHGVEKFFLCKNKDSESLLYKGFCIEDLTNYDAAINDSPISFIHTQMELCTNIASMPSLKCRKATVSKWIDELSTQELHDHFIVLEFTDQTNGFKHKIYRNLGKKYFNATEEGHQ
;
A
#
# COMPACT_ATOMS: atom_id res chain seq x y z
N MET A 1 -16.76 -18.21 25.44
CA MET A 1 -16.01 -17.21 26.22
C MET A 1 -15.79 -16.04 25.29
N ASP A 2 -16.40 -14.90 25.61
CA ASP A 2 -16.36 -13.70 24.79
C ASP A 2 -14.93 -13.13 24.76
N PHE A 3 -14.50 -12.59 23.63
CA PHE A 3 -13.18 -11.95 23.53
C PHE A 3 -13.05 -10.79 24.53
N LEU A 4 -14.13 -10.04 24.76
CA LEU A 4 -14.15 -8.91 25.71
C LEU A 4 -13.92 -9.35 27.15
N ASP A 5 -14.55 -10.44 27.59
CA ASP A 5 -14.36 -10.98 28.94
C ASP A 5 -12.90 -11.37 29.17
N LEU A 6 -12.27 -11.99 28.17
CA LEU A 6 -10.90 -12.47 28.28
C LEU A 6 -9.89 -11.31 28.31
N ILE A 7 -10.11 -10.26 27.51
CA ILE A 7 -9.25 -9.07 27.47
C ILE A 7 -9.32 -8.27 28.78
N THR A 8 -10.51 -8.17 29.39
CA THR A 8 -10.73 -7.36 30.60
C THR A 8 -10.26 -8.04 31.89
N THR A 9 -10.29 -9.37 31.93
CA THR A 9 -9.97 -10.14 33.14
C THR A 9 -8.53 -10.66 33.20
N ASP A 10 -7.85 -10.85 32.05
CA ASP A 10 -6.48 -11.34 31.99
C ASP A 10 -5.51 -10.26 31.48
N SER A 11 -4.63 -9.80 32.37
CA SER A 11 -3.61 -8.79 32.06
C SER A 11 -2.65 -9.20 30.93
N GLU A 12 -2.37 -10.49 30.75
CA GLU A 12 -1.54 -11.01 29.65
C GLU A 12 -2.30 -11.05 28.32
N GLN A 13 -3.63 -11.17 28.36
CA GLN A 13 -4.48 -11.09 27.18
C GLN A 13 -4.65 -9.64 26.73
N LYS A 14 -4.78 -8.71 27.69
CA LYS A 14 -4.75 -7.28 27.41
C LYS A 14 -3.50 -6.85 26.64
N LYS A 15 -2.30 -7.25 27.09
CA LYS A 15 -1.05 -6.94 26.36
C LYS A 15 -1.02 -7.49 24.93
N ARG A 16 -1.63 -8.66 24.69
CA ARG A 16 -1.70 -9.28 23.36
C ARG A 16 -2.68 -8.55 22.46
N PHE A 17 -3.80 -8.12 23.03
CA PHE A 17 -4.77 -7.27 22.37
C PHE A 17 -4.15 -5.92 21.99
N ASP A 18 -3.50 -5.24 22.94
CA ASP A 18 -2.81 -3.97 22.67
C ASP A 18 -1.78 -4.12 21.53
N LYS A 19 -1.06 -5.25 21.49
CA LYS A 19 -0.13 -5.52 20.39
C LYS A 19 -0.85 -5.79 19.06
N ALA A 20 -2.02 -6.41 19.09
CA ALA A 20 -2.85 -6.63 17.89
C ALA A 20 -3.27 -5.31 17.24
N CYS A 21 -3.52 -4.26 18.03
CA CYS A 21 -3.84 -2.93 17.53
C CYS A 21 -2.65 -2.22 16.86
N SER A 22 -1.42 -2.72 17.01
CA SER A 22 -0.25 -2.11 16.36
C SER A 22 -0.11 -2.50 14.89
N ALA A 23 0.47 -1.61 14.10
CA ALA A 23 0.74 -1.84 12.67
C ALA A 23 1.52 -3.14 12.42
N ASP A 24 2.46 -3.52 13.30
CA ASP A 24 3.25 -4.75 13.16
C ASP A 24 2.45 -6.04 12.97
N VAL A 25 1.16 -6.06 13.36
CA VAL A 25 0.29 -7.24 13.29
C VAL A 25 -0.68 -7.17 12.10
N THR A 26 -0.56 -6.16 11.22
CA THR A 26 -1.37 -6.04 10.01
C THR A 26 -1.32 -7.34 9.18
N PRO A 27 -2.46 -7.94 8.84
CA PRO A 27 -2.49 -9.15 8.02
C PRO A 27 -1.98 -8.89 6.61
N THR A 28 -1.37 -9.90 6.00
CA THR A 28 -0.98 -9.87 4.59
C THR A 28 -2.15 -10.20 3.67
N ARG A 29 -3.14 -10.93 4.19
CA ARG A 29 -4.38 -11.29 3.48
C ARG A 29 -5.47 -11.62 4.50
N ILE A 30 -6.70 -11.28 4.16
CA ILE A 30 -7.90 -11.71 4.89
C ILE A 30 -8.84 -12.39 3.91
N ASP A 31 -9.43 -13.50 4.32
CA ASP A 31 -10.57 -14.14 3.68
C ASP A 31 -11.76 -14.03 4.64
N ILE A 32 -12.73 -13.19 4.24
CA ILE A 32 -13.89 -12.84 5.05
C ILE A 32 -14.85 -14.04 5.15
N ASP A 33 -15.01 -14.79 4.05
CA ASP A 33 -15.96 -15.91 3.98
C ASP A 33 -15.50 -17.07 4.87
N SER A 34 -14.21 -17.39 4.81
CA SER A 34 -13.63 -18.45 5.66
C SER A 34 -13.22 -17.97 7.05
N GLN A 35 -13.32 -16.66 7.32
CA GLN A 35 -12.85 -16.02 8.56
C GLN A 35 -11.41 -16.41 8.89
N THR A 36 -10.54 -16.31 7.88
CA THR A 36 -9.12 -16.62 8.00
C THR A 36 -8.24 -15.43 7.65
N GLY A 37 -7.08 -15.36 8.29
CA GLY A 37 -6.10 -14.32 8.05
C GLY A 37 -4.69 -14.89 7.92
N GLU A 38 -3.95 -14.38 6.94
CA GLU A 38 -2.52 -14.62 6.79
C GLU A 38 -1.75 -13.48 7.45
N PHE A 39 -0.77 -13.83 8.28
CA PHE A 39 0.06 -12.89 9.02
C PHE A 39 1.53 -13.18 8.75
N LYS A 40 2.36 -12.13 8.83
CA LYS A 40 3.80 -12.31 8.67
C LYS A 40 4.36 -13.27 9.74
N GLY A 41 4.99 -14.34 9.27
CA GLY A 41 5.67 -15.31 10.12
C GLY A 41 7.03 -14.83 10.62
N SER A 42 7.58 -15.51 11.63
CA SER A 42 8.99 -15.34 12.04
C SER A 42 9.99 -15.94 11.04
N GLY A 43 9.51 -16.73 10.07
CA GLY A 43 10.31 -17.38 9.04
C GLY A 43 9.74 -17.14 7.64
N LYS A 44 10.00 -18.07 6.71
CA LYS A 44 9.52 -17.97 5.32
C LYS A 44 8.01 -18.21 5.17
N THR A 45 7.41 -18.96 6.10
CA THR A 45 5.99 -19.32 6.04
C THR A 45 5.16 -18.33 6.86
N PRO A 46 4.09 -17.74 6.29
CA PRO A 46 3.17 -16.89 7.04
C PRO A 46 2.45 -17.70 8.13
N TYR A 47 2.04 -17.01 9.21
CA TYR A 47 1.12 -17.59 10.16
C TYR A 47 -0.29 -17.54 9.60
N ILE A 48 -1.02 -18.63 9.76
CA ILE A 48 -2.43 -18.72 9.39
C ILE A 48 -3.22 -18.65 10.70
N ALA A 49 -4.16 -17.72 10.78
CA ALA A 49 -5.06 -17.59 11.91
C ALA A 49 -6.52 -17.74 11.46
N THR A 50 -7.31 -18.33 12.33
CA THR A 50 -8.77 -18.27 12.34
C THR A 50 -9.19 -17.66 13.67
N LEU A 51 -10.48 -17.40 13.88
CA LEU A 51 -10.96 -16.92 15.19
C LEU A 51 -10.73 -17.91 16.36
N ARG A 52 -10.37 -19.17 16.07
CA ARG A 52 -10.19 -20.23 17.07
C ARG A 52 -8.81 -20.86 17.09
N ASN A 53 -7.97 -20.62 16.09
CA ASN A 53 -6.67 -21.27 15.96
C ASN A 53 -5.64 -20.33 15.32
N CYS A 54 -4.36 -20.53 15.63
CA CYS A 54 -3.28 -19.85 14.92
C CYS A 54 -2.04 -20.73 14.86
N SER A 55 -1.36 -20.74 13.70
CA SER A 55 -0.12 -21.50 13.51
C SER A 55 1.12 -20.85 14.16
N CYS A 56 0.96 -19.75 14.89
CA CYS A 56 2.08 -19.10 15.57
C CYS A 56 2.47 -19.85 16.87
N GLY A 57 3.74 -19.73 17.26
CA GLY A 57 4.26 -20.40 18.45
C GLY A 57 3.58 -19.98 19.77
N ASP A 58 3.06 -18.75 19.86
CA ASP A 58 2.36 -18.27 21.07
C ASP A 58 1.04 -19.04 21.28
N PHE A 59 0.24 -19.20 20.22
CA PHE A 59 -0.99 -19.98 20.28
C PHE A 59 -0.70 -21.47 20.48
N ILE A 60 0.26 -22.04 19.74
CA ILE A 60 0.58 -23.47 19.84
C ILE A 60 0.92 -23.87 21.28
N ARG A 61 1.69 -23.04 21.99
CA ARG A 61 2.11 -23.30 23.37
C ARG A 61 1.02 -23.00 24.40
N ARG A 62 0.32 -21.87 24.28
CA ARG A 62 -0.63 -21.41 25.31
C ARG A 62 -2.05 -21.90 25.12
N LYS A 63 -2.46 -22.20 23.88
CA LYS A 63 -3.84 -22.52 23.49
C LYS A 63 -4.87 -21.43 23.87
N HIS A 64 -4.41 -20.20 24.01
CA HIS A 64 -5.26 -19.02 24.18
C HIS A 64 -5.11 -18.08 22.98
N PRO A 65 -6.10 -17.20 22.71
CA PRO A 65 -6.00 -16.19 21.67
C PRO A 65 -4.66 -15.45 21.70
N CYS A 66 -3.99 -15.43 20.56
CA CYS A 66 -2.76 -14.67 20.37
C CYS A 66 -3.09 -13.34 19.68
N LYS A 67 -2.12 -12.45 19.56
CA LYS A 67 -2.27 -11.15 18.88
C LYS A 67 -2.85 -11.27 17.45
N HIS A 68 -2.56 -12.35 16.70
CA HIS A 68 -3.10 -12.54 15.34
C HIS A 68 -4.59 -12.84 15.34
N ILE A 69 -5.07 -13.62 16.32
CA ILE A 69 -6.50 -13.94 16.46
C ILE A 69 -7.27 -12.67 16.83
N TYR A 70 -6.74 -11.87 17.77
CA TYR A 70 -7.32 -10.56 18.09
C TYR A 70 -7.33 -9.63 16.88
N ARG A 71 -6.21 -9.53 16.14
CA ARG A 71 -6.16 -8.68 14.95
C ARG A 71 -7.14 -9.14 13.87
N LEU A 72 -7.28 -10.44 13.64
CA LEU A 72 -8.28 -10.96 12.71
C LEU A 72 -9.71 -10.60 13.16
N ALA A 73 -10.02 -10.71 14.45
CA ALA A 73 -11.32 -10.32 14.98
C ALA A 73 -11.61 -8.81 14.81
N ILE A 74 -10.60 -7.96 14.98
CA ILE A 74 -10.68 -6.51 14.71
C ILE A 74 -10.98 -6.24 13.23
N GLU A 75 -10.21 -6.87 12.33
CA GLU A 75 -10.35 -6.66 10.87
C GLU A 75 -11.68 -7.22 10.32
N LEU A 76 -12.24 -8.25 10.96
CA LEU A 76 -13.58 -8.77 10.66
C LEU A 76 -14.71 -7.96 11.33
N GLY A 77 -14.39 -6.88 12.05
CA GLY A 77 -15.36 -6.02 12.71
C GLY A 77 -16.04 -6.62 13.95
N LEU A 78 -15.50 -7.72 14.49
CA LEU A 78 -16.04 -8.40 15.68
C LEU A 78 -15.60 -7.76 16.99
N ILE A 79 -14.50 -7.00 16.96
CA ILE A 79 -14.02 -6.20 18.10
C ILE A 79 -13.82 -4.77 17.61
N SER A 80 -14.49 -3.82 18.25
CA SER A 80 -14.34 -2.40 17.96
C SER A 80 -13.20 -1.81 18.80
N CYS A 81 -12.17 -1.30 18.13
CA CYS A 81 -11.10 -0.52 18.74
C CYS A 81 -10.35 0.31 17.68
N ASP A 82 -9.62 1.33 18.13
CA ASP A 82 -8.66 2.02 17.28
C ASP A 82 -7.44 1.11 17.03
N PHE A 83 -7.04 0.96 15.77
CA PHE A 83 -5.86 0.19 15.40
C PHE A 83 -5.08 0.86 14.27
N GLN A 84 -3.77 0.63 14.29
CA GLN A 84 -2.85 1.12 13.28
C GLN A 84 -2.77 0.12 12.12
N VAL A 85 -2.79 0.65 10.91
CA VAL A 85 -2.53 -0.08 9.67
C VAL A 85 -1.15 0.31 9.17
N GLY A 86 -0.32 -0.67 8.86
CA GLY A 86 1.04 -0.44 8.35
C GLY A 86 1.90 -1.68 8.50
N ARG A 87 2.90 -1.88 7.65
CA ARG A 87 3.80 -3.04 7.72
C ARG A 87 5.00 -2.78 8.63
N ASN A 88 5.58 -3.84 9.18
CA ASN A 88 6.89 -3.76 9.84
C ASN A 88 7.96 -3.16 8.87
N LYS A 89 8.90 -2.37 9.38
CA LYS A 89 10.02 -1.76 8.60
C LYS A 89 10.84 -2.79 7.81
N ASN A 90 10.96 -4.02 8.32
CA ASN A 90 11.64 -5.15 7.67
C ASN A 90 10.76 -5.89 6.65
N SER A 91 9.45 -5.58 6.54
CA SER A 91 8.60 -6.04 5.42
C SER A 91 8.64 -5.09 4.26
N LEU A 92 8.70 -3.77 4.49
CA LEU A 92 8.68 -2.80 3.38
C LEU A 92 9.79 -3.05 2.36
N GLU A 93 11.00 -3.36 2.83
CA GLU A 93 12.13 -3.68 1.95
C GLU A 93 11.96 -5.03 1.23
N SER A 94 11.38 -6.03 1.89
CA SER A 94 11.02 -7.31 1.26
C SER A 94 9.92 -7.12 0.22
N ASP A 95 8.88 -6.35 0.53
CA ASP A 95 7.73 -6.10 -0.32
C ASP A 95 8.14 -5.25 -1.53
N LEU A 96 9.01 -4.26 -1.30
CA LEU A 96 9.60 -3.43 -2.35
C LEU A 96 10.39 -4.31 -3.32
N ASN A 97 11.17 -5.26 -2.80
CA ASN A 97 11.92 -6.20 -3.63
C ASN A 97 11.01 -7.21 -4.35
N ASN A 98 9.84 -7.52 -3.80
CA ASN A 98 8.84 -8.41 -4.40
C ASN A 98 7.92 -7.71 -5.42
N LEU A 99 7.96 -6.38 -5.52
CA LEU A 99 7.31 -5.66 -6.62
C LEU A 99 7.96 -6.01 -7.95
N LEU A 100 7.18 -5.96 -9.04
CA LEU A 100 7.73 -6.05 -10.39
C LEU A 100 8.67 -4.87 -10.66
N LYS A 101 9.62 -5.04 -11.59
CA LYS A 101 10.60 -3.99 -11.94
C LYS A 101 9.92 -2.65 -12.27
N ASN A 102 8.83 -2.68 -13.03
CA ASN A 102 8.10 -1.47 -13.41
C ASN A 102 7.41 -0.81 -12.20
N ALA A 103 6.79 -1.58 -11.31
CA ALA A 103 6.25 -1.06 -10.06
C ALA A 103 7.35 -0.49 -9.13
N GLN A 104 8.55 -1.08 -9.10
CA GLN A 104 9.70 -0.51 -8.39
C GLN A 104 10.14 0.83 -9.00
N LEU A 105 10.25 0.91 -10.32
CA LEU A 105 10.56 2.17 -11.02
C LEU A 105 9.46 3.22 -10.82
N LEU A 106 8.19 2.80 -10.79
CA LEU A 106 7.05 3.67 -10.53
C LEU A 106 7.17 4.29 -9.14
N ILE A 107 7.28 3.48 -8.06
CA ILE A 107 7.41 4.04 -6.70
C ILE A 107 8.70 4.85 -6.51
N TYR A 108 9.79 4.52 -7.22
CA TYR A 108 10.98 5.37 -7.28
C TYR A 108 10.67 6.76 -7.84
N ASN A 109 9.95 6.83 -8.96
CA ASN A 109 9.53 8.09 -9.57
C ASN A 109 8.55 8.86 -8.69
N LEU A 110 7.59 8.18 -8.03
CA LEU A 110 6.68 8.83 -7.08
C LEU A 110 7.43 9.42 -5.89
N CYS A 111 8.44 8.71 -5.36
CA CYS A 111 9.30 9.24 -4.31
C CYS A 111 10.06 10.48 -4.79
N TYR A 112 10.58 10.46 -6.02
CA TYR A 112 11.23 11.63 -6.62
C TYR A 112 10.29 12.84 -6.71
N LEU A 113 9.07 12.63 -7.23
CA LEU A 113 8.05 13.69 -7.33
C LEU A 113 7.70 14.27 -5.96
N ASN A 114 7.50 13.42 -4.95
CA ASN A 114 7.19 13.89 -3.62
C ASN A 114 8.35 14.65 -2.96
N ILE A 115 9.58 14.15 -3.10
CA ILE A 115 10.77 14.74 -2.45
C ILE A 115 11.17 16.06 -3.09
N TYR A 116 11.17 16.13 -4.43
CA TYR A 116 11.76 17.25 -5.16
C TYR A 116 10.74 18.20 -5.79
N HIS A 117 9.51 17.74 -6.00
CA HIS A 117 8.41 18.55 -6.56
C HIS A 117 7.27 18.79 -5.56
N GLY A 118 7.33 18.21 -4.35
CA GLY A 118 6.30 18.40 -3.32
C GLY A 118 4.94 17.78 -3.67
N VAL A 119 4.90 16.85 -4.65
CA VAL A 119 3.65 16.21 -5.08
C VAL A 119 3.20 15.21 -4.03
N GLU A 120 2.01 15.43 -3.44
CA GLU A 120 1.45 14.54 -2.42
C GLU A 120 0.49 13.50 -3.02
N LYS A 121 -0.20 13.85 -4.11
CA LYS A 121 -1.16 12.99 -4.80
C LYS A 121 -0.72 12.73 -6.23
N PHE A 122 -0.73 11.46 -6.63
CA PHE A 122 -0.20 11.00 -7.90
C PHE A 122 -1.33 10.55 -8.81
N PHE A 123 -1.62 11.33 -9.84
CA PHE A 123 -2.51 10.91 -10.94
C PHE A 123 -1.78 9.85 -11.77
N LEU A 124 -2.34 8.65 -11.89
CA LEU A 124 -1.72 7.51 -12.53
C LEU A 124 -2.67 6.81 -13.49
N CYS A 125 -2.10 6.26 -14.57
CA CYS A 125 -2.78 5.26 -15.36
C CYS A 125 -2.97 3.98 -14.53
N LYS A 126 -4.18 3.43 -14.52
CA LYS A 126 -4.51 2.20 -13.81
C LYS A 126 -4.00 0.99 -14.58
N ASN A 127 -3.11 0.24 -13.96
CA ASN A 127 -2.53 -0.97 -14.49
C ASN A 127 -1.95 -1.81 -13.35
N LYS A 128 -1.46 -3.01 -13.68
CA LYS A 128 -0.86 -3.94 -12.71
C LYS A 128 0.23 -3.32 -11.81
N ASP A 129 0.99 -2.34 -12.32
CA ASP A 129 2.10 -1.75 -11.58
C ASP A 129 1.57 -0.72 -10.58
N SER A 130 0.68 0.19 -10.99
CA SER A 130 0.04 1.17 -10.09
C SER A 130 -0.86 0.48 -9.06
N GLU A 131 -1.66 -0.50 -9.47
CA GLU A 131 -2.48 -1.32 -8.59
C GLU A 131 -1.64 -2.11 -7.59
N SER A 132 -0.47 -2.61 -7.98
CA SER A 132 0.41 -3.32 -7.05
C SER A 132 0.89 -2.43 -5.91
N LEU A 133 1.03 -1.11 -6.10
CA LEU A 133 1.39 -0.20 -5.02
C LEU A 133 0.25 -0.07 -3.99
N LEU A 134 -1.01 -0.08 -4.45
CA LEU A 134 -2.19 -0.10 -3.61
C LEU A 134 -2.32 -1.44 -2.85
N TYR A 135 -2.37 -2.57 -3.57
CA TYR A 135 -2.52 -3.90 -2.96
C TYR A 135 -1.33 -4.27 -2.07
N LYS A 136 -0.14 -3.74 -2.36
CA LYS A 136 1.04 -3.89 -1.52
C LYS A 136 1.17 -2.77 -0.48
N GLY A 137 0.13 -1.99 -0.20
CA GLY A 137 0.06 -1.07 0.94
C GLY A 137 1.11 0.05 0.94
N PHE A 138 1.70 0.34 -0.22
CA PHE A 138 2.59 1.49 -0.36
C PHE A 138 1.78 2.78 -0.47
N CYS A 139 0.61 2.70 -1.10
CA CYS A 139 -0.28 3.82 -1.31
C CYS A 139 -1.71 3.49 -0.87
N ILE A 140 -2.50 4.54 -0.67
CA ILE A 140 -3.96 4.52 -0.59
C ILE A 140 -4.53 5.22 -1.82
N GLU A 141 -5.77 4.89 -2.17
CA GLU A 141 -6.47 5.46 -3.32
C GLU A 141 -7.36 6.64 -2.87
N ASP A 142 -7.29 7.78 -3.59
CA ASP A 142 -8.16 8.95 -3.39
C ASP A 142 -9.08 9.12 -4.60
N LEU A 143 -10.33 8.67 -4.47
CA LEU A 143 -11.30 8.67 -5.56
C LEU A 143 -11.90 10.04 -5.87
N THR A 144 -11.50 11.09 -5.16
CA THR A 144 -12.19 12.39 -5.18
C THR A 144 -11.38 13.54 -5.79
N ASN A 145 -10.10 13.31 -6.13
CA ASN A 145 -9.14 14.41 -6.24
C ASN A 145 -8.28 14.41 -7.50
N TYR A 146 -8.88 14.09 -8.64
CA TYR A 146 -8.19 14.04 -9.93
C TYR A 146 -7.62 15.41 -10.34
N ASP A 147 -8.40 16.49 -10.25
CA ASP A 147 -7.96 17.81 -10.71
C ASP A 147 -6.76 18.34 -9.93
N ALA A 148 -6.77 18.24 -8.59
CA ALA A 148 -5.62 18.64 -7.77
C ALA A 148 -4.38 17.80 -8.10
N ALA A 149 -4.53 16.48 -8.21
CA ALA A 149 -3.42 15.58 -8.54
C ALA A 149 -2.80 15.89 -9.92
N ILE A 150 -3.60 16.30 -10.90
CA ILE A 150 -3.14 16.73 -12.23
C ILE A 150 -2.41 18.07 -12.15
N ASN A 151 -2.99 19.05 -11.45
CA ASN A 151 -2.45 20.40 -11.38
C ASN A 151 -1.13 20.48 -10.61
N ASP A 152 -0.98 19.68 -9.54
CA ASP A 152 0.22 19.68 -8.70
C ASP A 152 1.38 18.89 -9.33
N SER A 153 1.09 17.90 -10.18
CA SER A 153 2.11 17.05 -10.81
C SER A 153 2.81 17.72 -11.99
N PRO A 154 4.12 17.52 -12.26
CA PRO A 154 4.77 18.02 -13.47
C PRO A 154 4.05 17.56 -14.76
N ILE A 155 3.94 18.45 -15.76
CA ILE A 155 3.22 18.13 -17.02
C ILE A 155 3.83 16.92 -17.75
N SER A 156 5.15 16.77 -17.70
CA SER A 156 5.86 15.62 -18.27
C SER A 156 5.41 14.30 -17.66
N PHE A 157 5.15 14.28 -16.35
CA PHE A 157 4.65 13.09 -15.67
C PHE A 157 3.21 12.77 -16.11
N ILE A 158 2.35 13.77 -16.22
CA ILE A 158 0.98 13.60 -16.73
C ILE A 158 0.99 13.03 -18.14
N HIS A 159 1.84 13.55 -19.03
CA HIS A 159 1.98 13.02 -20.38
C HIS A 159 2.42 11.56 -20.40
N THR A 160 3.36 11.15 -19.53
CA THR A 160 3.73 9.74 -19.38
C THR A 160 2.53 8.87 -18.98
N GLN A 161 1.67 9.34 -18.06
CA GLN A 161 0.49 8.58 -17.65
C GLN A 161 -0.55 8.48 -18.78
N MET A 162 -0.76 9.56 -19.53
CA MET A 162 -1.63 9.53 -20.71
C MET A 162 -1.13 8.56 -21.78
N GLU A 163 0.18 8.50 -22.01
CA GLU A 163 0.77 7.57 -22.98
C GLU A 163 0.57 6.09 -22.56
N LEU A 164 0.57 5.80 -21.26
CA LEU A 164 0.27 4.46 -20.75
C LEU A 164 -1.21 4.09 -20.89
N CYS A 165 -2.10 5.08 -20.85
CA CYS A 165 -3.54 4.93 -20.94
C CYS A 165 -4.02 5.21 -22.37
N THR A 166 -3.71 4.30 -23.30
CA THR A 166 -4.16 4.42 -24.70
C THR A 166 -5.63 4.05 -24.89
N ASN A 167 -6.24 4.57 -25.96
CA ASN A 167 -7.60 4.23 -26.43
C ASN A 167 -8.78 4.77 -25.60
N ILE A 168 -8.58 5.84 -24.85
CA ILE A 168 -9.70 6.56 -24.22
C ILE A 168 -10.29 7.54 -25.22
N ALA A 169 -11.62 7.58 -25.32
CA ALA A 169 -12.32 8.46 -26.24
C ALA A 169 -11.92 9.93 -26.01
N SER A 170 -11.71 10.65 -27.11
CA SER A 170 -11.40 12.09 -27.08
C SER A 170 -10.14 12.48 -26.30
N MET A 171 -9.21 11.54 -26.05
CA MET A 171 -7.96 11.83 -25.35
C MET A 171 -7.18 12.95 -26.05
N PRO A 172 -6.78 14.01 -25.33
CA PRO A 172 -6.07 15.13 -25.93
C PRO A 172 -4.64 14.73 -26.34
N SER A 173 -4.06 15.53 -27.23
CA SER A 173 -2.66 15.37 -27.65
C SER A 173 -1.71 15.34 -26.45
N LEU A 174 -0.70 14.47 -26.50
CA LEU A 174 0.39 14.39 -25.51
C LEU A 174 1.25 15.67 -25.43
N LYS A 175 0.97 16.71 -26.22
CA LYS A 175 1.62 18.03 -26.13
C LYS A 175 0.72 19.10 -25.52
N CYS A 176 -0.46 18.72 -25.02
CA CYS A 176 -1.41 19.67 -24.43
C CYS A 176 -0.95 20.18 -23.05
N ARG A 177 -1.58 21.26 -22.58
CA ARG A 177 -1.33 21.85 -21.25
C ARG A 177 -2.14 21.11 -20.19
N LYS A 178 -1.73 21.19 -18.91
CA LYS A 178 -2.46 20.58 -17.77
C LYS A 178 -3.95 20.91 -17.76
N ALA A 179 -4.28 22.18 -17.97
CA ALA A 179 -5.68 22.64 -18.00
C ALA A 179 -6.54 21.93 -19.07
N THR A 180 -5.93 21.53 -20.19
CA THR A 180 -6.61 20.74 -21.22
C THR A 180 -6.86 19.31 -20.74
N VAL A 181 -5.92 18.72 -20.00
CA VAL A 181 -6.06 17.39 -19.40
C VAL A 181 -7.12 17.41 -18.31
N SER A 182 -7.07 18.35 -17.36
CA SER A 182 -8.09 18.48 -16.31
C SER A 182 -9.49 18.59 -16.89
N LYS A 183 -9.68 19.49 -17.88
CA LYS A 183 -10.99 19.62 -18.54
C LYS A 183 -11.45 18.33 -19.21
N TRP A 184 -10.55 17.61 -19.87
CA TRP A 184 -10.89 16.33 -20.49
C TRP A 184 -11.26 15.27 -19.45
N ILE A 185 -10.55 15.21 -18.33
CA ILE A 185 -10.85 14.31 -17.20
C ILE A 185 -12.23 14.62 -16.61
N ASP A 186 -12.60 15.89 -16.49
CA ASP A 186 -13.93 16.32 -16.03
C ASP A 186 -15.07 15.93 -17.01
N GLU A 187 -14.74 15.70 -18.29
CA GLU A 187 -15.70 15.28 -19.32
C GLU A 187 -15.91 13.75 -19.35
N LEU A 188 -15.06 12.96 -18.66
CA LEU A 188 -15.20 11.51 -18.59
C LEU A 188 -16.28 11.08 -17.58
N SER A 189 -16.94 9.97 -17.86
CA SER A 189 -17.86 9.37 -16.88
C SER A 189 -17.09 8.80 -15.68
N THR A 190 -17.77 8.69 -14.53
CA THR A 190 -17.20 8.06 -13.33
C THR A 190 -16.68 6.65 -13.60
N GLN A 191 -17.38 5.88 -14.44
CA GLN A 191 -16.94 4.54 -14.83
C GLN A 191 -15.63 4.57 -15.63
N GLU A 192 -15.54 5.45 -16.65
CA GLU A 192 -14.31 5.60 -17.44
C GLU A 192 -13.13 6.03 -16.57
N LEU A 193 -13.35 6.93 -15.61
CA LEU A 193 -12.32 7.34 -14.65
C LEU A 193 -11.83 6.16 -13.81
N HIS A 194 -12.74 5.37 -13.23
CA HIS A 194 -12.36 4.21 -12.41
C HIS A 194 -11.70 3.08 -13.20
N ASP A 195 -12.06 2.92 -14.47
CA ASP A 195 -11.52 1.87 -15.33
C ASP A 195 -10.10 2.18 -15.80
N HIS A 196 -9.78 3.46 -16.02
CA HIS A 196 -8.52 3.87 -16.64
C HIS A 196 -7.55 4.57 -15.70
N PHE A 197 -8.01 5.23 -14.64
CA PHE A 197 -7.17 6.07 -13.80
C PHE A 197 -7.29 5.75 -12.32
N ILE A 198 -6.23 6.07 -11.59
CA ILE A 198 -6.17 5.98 -10.15
C ILE A 198 -5.38 7.17 -9.62
N VAL A 199 -5.85 7.76 -8.52
CA VAL A 199 -5.07 8.75 -7.76
C VAL A 199 -4.56 8.07 -6.51
N LEU A 200 -3.25 8.07 -6.34
CA LEU A 200 -2.59 7.46 -5.19
C LEU A 200 -1.97 8.51 -4.27
N GLU A 201 -2.04 8.25 -2.97
CA GLU A 201 -1.31 8.96 -1.93
C GLU A 201 -0.45 7.97 -1.15
N PHE A 202 0.74 8.39 -0.69
CA PHE A 202 1.56 7.53 0.16
C PHE A 202 0.89 7.26 1.51
N THR A 203 0.95 6.02 1.98
CA THR A 203 0.65 5.74 3.39
C THR A 203 1.66 6.44 4.30
N ASP A 204 1.30 6.70 5.55
CA ASP A 204 2.22 7.27 6.57
C ASP A 204 3.55 6.51 6.63
N GLN A 205 3.48 5.19 6.51
CA GLN A 205 4.65 4.36 6.46
C GLN A 205 5.53 4.67 5.24
N THR A 206 4.97 4.65 4.04
CA THR A 206 5.73 4.94 2.82
C THR A 206 6.30 6.36 2.88
N ASN A 207 5.54 7.32 3.38
CA ASN A 207 5.99 8.69 3.58
C ASN A 207 7.20 8.77 4.52
N GLY A 208 7.19 8.00 5.63
CA GLY A 208 8.34 7.87 6.54
C GLY A 208 9.58 7.19 5.95
N PHE A 209 9.44 6.42 4.87
CA PHE A 209 10.55 5.69 4.22
C PHE A 209 10.91 6.15 2.80
N LYS A 210 10.19 7.13 2.24
CA LYS A 210 10.34 7.57 0.83
C LYS A 210 11.78 7.89 0.42
N HIS A 211 12.54 8.56 1.28
CA HIS A 211 13.96 8.87 1.01
C HIS A 211 14.84 7.61 0.96
N LYS A 212 14.54 6.61 1.79
CA LYS A 212 15.26 5.31 1.77
C LYS A 212 14.89 4.55 0.49
N ILE A 213 13.61 4.50 0.13
CA ILE A 213 13.13 3.85 -1.09
C ILE A 213 13.82 4.46 -2.31
N TYR A 214 13.75 5.79 -2.45
CA TYR A 214 14.38 6.54 -3.54
C TYR A 214 15.88 6.22 -3.65
N ARG A 215 16.63 6.30 -2.55
CA ARG A 215 18.07 6.02 -2.54
C ARG A 215 18.39 4.57 -2.92
N ASN A 216 17.66 3.61 -2.37
CA ASN A 216 17.94 2.18 -2.58
C ASN A 216 17.66 1.77 -4.04
N LEU A 217 16.53 2.20 -4.59
CA LEU A 217 16.20 1.93 -5.98
C LEU A 217 17.07 2.72 -6.95
N GLY A 218 17.44 3.95 -6.57
CA GLY A 218 18.46 4.77 -7.25
C GLY A 218 19.76 3.98 -7.45
N LYS A 219 20.30 3.44 -6.35
CA LYS A 219 21.49 2.60 -6.39
C LYS A 219 21.32 1.35 -7.25
N LYS A 220 20.17 0.68 -7.13
CA LYS A 220 19.87 -0.57 -7.82
C LYS A 220 19.79 -0.42 -9.33
N TYR A 221 19.25 0.70 -9.82
CA TYR A 221 18.94 0.86 -11.25
C TYR A 221 19.80 1.89 -11.98
N PHE A 222 20.43 2.83 -11.28
CA PHE A 222 21.10 3.98 -11.92
C PHE A 222 22.55 4.22 -11.48
N ASN A 223 23.05 3.58 -10.39
CA ASN A 223 24.43 3.77 -9.93
C ASN A 223 25.39 2.61 -10.27
N ALA A 224 25.01 1.68 -11.16
CA ALA A 224 25.85 0.54 -11.56
C ALA A 224 26.68 0.79 -12.84
N THR A 225 26.83 2.05 -13.29
CA THR A 225 27.50 2.42 -14.55
C THR A 225 28.82 3.19 -14.35
N GLU A 226 29.53 3.03 -13.24
CA GLU A 226 30.86 3.64 -13.02
C GLU A 226 31.99 2.65 -12.69
N GLU A 227 31.82 1.34 -12.93
CA GLU A 227 32.94 0.38 -12.85
C GLU A 227 33.23 -0.21 -14.23
N GLY A 228 34.07 0.51 -14.98
CA GLY A 228 34.61 0.03 -16.23
C GLY A 228 34.98 1.20 -17.10
N HIS A 229 36.12 1.84 -16.79
CA HIS A 229 37.07 2.48 -17.69
C HIS A 229 38.24 2.96 -16.79
N GLN A 230 39.18 2.04 -16.54
CA GLN A 230 40.59 2.33 -16.28
C GLN A 230 41.41 1.41 -17.16
#